data_AF-A0A1V4J1V7-F1
#
_entry.id   AF-A0A1V4J1V7-F1
#
_cell.length_a   1.000
_cell.length_b   1.000
_cell.length_c   1.000
_cell.angle_alpha   90.00
_cell.angle_beta   90.00
_cell.angle_gamma   90.00
#
_symmetry.space_group_name_H-M   'P 1'
#
loop_
_entity.id
_entity.type
_entity.pdbx_description
1 polymer ?
#
loop_
_entity_poly.entity_id
_entity_poly.type
_entity_poly.pdbx_seq_one_letter_code
_entity_poly.pdbx_strand_id
1 'polypeptide(L)'
;MVNKATNMQNMITKESIFTALMILMEKKNFKEISITEITNKAGVSRMAFYRNYNIKEDIITTYIDELFKEYSKEVIQKENLDNYENLRLYFSYFREHEKLISNLINSNLINILLEKCIESFYELSQRILCKNSLLPEQHKFWIEYMAGGLYNVLIEWAKNGMKQSDDYMAKTISEFINK
;
A
#
# COMPACT_ATOMS: atom_id res chain seq x y z
N MET A 1 27.62 9.38 -11.25
CA MET A 1 27.65 8.77 -9.91
C MET A 1 26.83 9.65 -8.98
N VAL A 2 25.60 9.25 -8.64
CA VAL A 2 24.78 10.00 -7.68
C VAL A 2 25.36 9.78 -6.28
N ASN A 3 25.68 10.86 -5.57
CA ASN A 3 26.30 10.83 -4.25
C ASN A 3 25.33 10.25 -3.20
N LYS A 4 25.82 9.35 -2.33
CA LYS A 4 25.06 8.70 -1.25
C LYS A 4 24.34 9.73 -0.34
N ALA A 5 25.00 10.85 -0.06
CA ALA A 5 24.41 11.94 0.73
C ALA A 5 23.23 12.62 0.01
N THR A 6 23.31 12.79 -1.31
CA THR A 6 22.23 13.34 -2.13
C THR A 6 21.01 12.41 -2.16
N ASN A 7 21.25 11.09 -2.18
CA ASN A 7 20.17 10.11 -2.14
C ASN A 7 19.43 10.12 -0.78
N MET A 8 20.19 10.15 0.32
CA MET A 8 19.61 10.24 1.67
C MET A 8 18.79 11.53 1.86
N GLN A 9 19.30 12.67 1.38
CA GLN A 9 18.55 13.93 1.43
C GLN A 9 17.24 13.86 0.63
N ASN A 10 17.24 13.14 -0.51
CA ASN A 10 16.03 12.98 -1.30
C ASN A 10 14.99 12.09 -0.61
N MET A 11 15.42 11.00 0.05
CA MET A 11 14.52 10.16 0.85
C MET A 11 13.87 10.95 1.99
N ILE A 12 14.65 11.70 2.76
CA ILE A 12 14.14 12.57 3.84
C ILE A 12 13.11 13.57 3.29
N THR A 13 13.37 14.12 2.09
CA THR A 13 12.46 15.06 1.43
C THR A 13 11.13 14.39 1.09
N LYS A 14 11.16 13.21 0.48
CA LYS A 14 9.95 12.43 0.15
C LYS A 14 9.15 12.06 1.41
N GLU A 15 9.81 11.55 2.44
CA GLU A 15 9.19 11.19 3.73
C GLU A 15 8.54 12.40 4.40
N SER A 16 9.22 13.56 4.39
CA SER A 16 8.68 14.81 4.93
C SER A 16 7.45 15.28 4.17
N ILE A 17 7.47 15.19 2.83
CA ILE A 17 6.34 15.55 1.97
C ILE A 17 5.15 14.62 2.21
N PHE A 18 5.38 13.30 2.24
CA PHE A 18 4.34 12.31 2.49
C PHE A 18 3.71 12.49 3.87
N THR A 19 4.53 12.63 4.92
CA THR A 19 4.07 12.84 6.29
C THR A 19 3.25 14.13 6.40
N ALA A 20 3.71 15.21 5.77
CA ALA A 20 2.96 16.46 5.72
C ALA A 20 1.59 16.29 5.05
N LEU A 21 1.52 15.58 3.92
CA LEU A 21 0.27 15.28 3.26
C LEU A 21 -0.67 14.47 4.18
N MET A 22 -0.18 13.42 4.84
CA MET A 22 -0.99 12.59 5.75
C MET A 22 -1.59 13.41 6.89
N ILE A 23 -0.80 14.27 7.52
CA ILE A 23 -1.28 15.16 8.60
C ILE A 23 -2.31 16.18 8.09
N LEU A 24 -2.19 16.64 6.85
CA LEU A 24 -3.17 17.55 6.24
C LEU A 24 -4.47 16.83 5.88
N MET A 25 -4.39 15.58 5.41
CA MET A 25 -5.55 14.74 5.09
C MET A 25 -6.38 14.36 6.32
N GLU A 26 -5.76 14.30 7.50
CA GLU A 26 -6.49 14.15 8.77
C GLU A 26 -7.39 15.37 9.10
N LYS A 27 -7.16 16.53 8.47
CA LYS A 27 -7.82 17.80 8.81
C LYS A 27 -8.79 18.28 7.74
N LYS A 28 -8.57 17.94 6.47
CA LYS A 28 -9.40 18.38 5.34
C LYS A 28 -9.28 17.44 4.15
N ASN A 29 -10.23 17.54 3.23
CA ASN A 29 -10.27 16.65 2.08
C ASN A 29 -9.04 16.86 1.18
N PHE A 30 -8.48 15.77 0.66
CA PHE A 30 -7.32 15.79 -0.23
C PHE A 30 -7.43 16.83 -1.36
N LYS A 31 -8.61 17.00 -1.96
CA LYS A 31 -8.83 17.95 -3.08
C LYS A 31 -8.53 19.39 -2.68
N GLU A 32 -8.76 19.77 -1.43
CA GLU A 32 -8.58 21.12 -0.88
C GLU A 32 -7.16 21.40 -0.40
N ILE A 33 -6.28 20.38 -0.37
CA ILE A 33 -4.88 20.55 0.01
C ILE A 33 -4.09 21.09 -1.18
N SER A 34 -3.44 22.24 -1.00
CA SER A 34 -2.54 22.80 -2.01
C SER A 34 -1.09 22.31 -1.86
N ILE A 35 -0.33 22.34 -2.96
CA ILE A 35 1.12 22.05 -2.92
C ILE A 35 1.84 22.98 -1.94
N THR A 36 1.44 24.26 -1.87
CA THR A 36 2.03 25.22 -0.93
C THR A 36 1.86 24.79 0.53
N GLU A 37 0.67 24.30 0.90
CA GLU A 37 0.42 23.83 2.26
C GLU A 37 1.24 22.58 2.59
N ILE A 38 1.35 21.64 1.64
CA ILE A 38 2.20 20.45 1.80
C ILE A 38 3.65 20.88 2.00
N THR A 39 4.19 21.74 1.14
CA THR A 39 5.59 22.18 1.22
C THR A 39 5.89 22.96 2.49
N ASN A 40 4.96 23.84 2.92
CA ASN A 40 5.10 24.59 4.15
C ASN A 40 5.07 23.67 5.37
N LYS A 41 4.16 22.68 5.39
CA LYS A 41 4.04 21.71 6.47
C LYS A 41 5.24 20.75 6.54
N ALA A 42 5.78 20.37 5.38
CA ALA A 42 6.97 19.52 5.26
C ALA A 42 8.29 20.25 5.54
N GLY A 43 8.30 21.58 5.56
CA GLY A 43 9.52 22.37 5.71
C GLY A 43 10.44 22.29 4.49
N VAL A 44 9.90 22.11 3.29
CA VAL A 44 10.65 22.00 2.03
C VAL A 44 10.25 23.08 1.03
N SER A 45 11.10 23.36 0.04
CA SER A 45 10.74 24.31 -1.02
C SER A 45 9.83 23.68 -2.07
N ARG A 46 9.06 24.49 -2.79
CA ARG A 46 8.30 24.03 -3.98
C ARG A 46 9.20 23.43 -5.06
N MET A 47 10.43 23.92 -5.21
CA MET A 47 11.40 23.32 -6.12
C MET A 47 11.77 21.90 -5.67
N ALA A 48 11.88 21.64 -4.36
CA ALA A 48 12.14 20.30 -3.84
C ALA A 48 10.96 19.34 -4.06
N PHE A 49 9.73 19.85 -3.97
CA PHE A 49 8.54 19.12 -4.36
C PHE A 49 8.59 18.71 -5.84
N TYR A 50 8.77 19.68 -6.75
CA TYR A 50 8.75 19.43 -8.19
C TYR A 50 9.93 18.62 -8.72
N ARG A 51 10.99 18.42 -7.93
CA ARG A 51 12.03 17.43 -8.24
C ARG A 51 11.58 15.98 -8.05
N ASN A 52 10.56 15.74 -7.23
CA ASN A 52 10.08 14.40 -6.89
C ASN A 52 8.69 14.10 -7.46
N TYR A 53 7.84 15.12 -7.61
CA TYR A 53 6.41 14.97 -7.92
C TYR A 53 5.94 16.07 -8.88
N ASN A 54 5.10 15.72 -9.84
CA ASN A 54 4.47 16.70 -10.75
C ASN A 54 3.17 17.24 -10.13
N ILE A 55 2.39 16.36 -9.54
CA ILE A 55 1.11 16.64 -8.89
C ILE A 55 1.06 16.01 -7.49
N LYS A 56 0.08 16.38 -6.66
CA LYS A 56 0.00 15.87 -5.27
C LYS A 56 -0.42 14.40 -5.19
N GLU A 57 -1.08 13.90 -6.22
CA GLU A 57 -1.45 12.49 -6.39
C GLU A 57 -0.22 11.60 -6.48
N ASP A 58 0.86 12.09 -7.11
CA ASP A 58 2.12 11.36 -7.25
C ASP A 58 2.73 10.98 -5.89
N ILE A 59 2.46 11.77 -4.83
CA ILE A 59 2.92 11.49 -3.47
C ILE A 59 2.30 10.19 -2.97
N ILE A 60 0.99 10.01 -3.22
CA ILE A 60 0.22 8.85 -2.78
C ILE A 60 0.62 7.62 -3.60
N THR A 61 0.64 7.73 -4.93
CA THR A 61 0.97 6.60 -5.80
C THR A 61 2.40 6.11 -5.56
N THR A 62 3.36 7.03 -5.44
CA THR A 62 4.76 6.68 -5.13
C THR A 62 4.87 5.95 -3.80
N TYR A 63 4.18 6.44 -2.76
CA TYR A 63 4.25 5.79 -1.44
C TYR A 63 3.58 4.41 -1.44
N ILE A 64 2.44 4.26 -2.12
CA ILE A 64 1.76 2.96 -2.23
C ILE A 64 2.62 1.97 -3.03
N ASP A 65 3.29 2.40 -4.10
CA ASP A 65 4.24 1.58 -4.85
C ASP A 65 5.40 1.10 -3.98
N GLU A 66 5.98 1.99 -3.17
CA GLU A 66 7.04 1.67 -2.21
C GLU A 66 6.54 0.69 -1.13
N LEU A 67 5.33 0.91 -0.61
CA LEU A 67 4.66 0.06 0.38
C LEU A 67 4.45 -1.37 -0.15
N PHE A 68 3.90 -1.54 -1.35
CA PHE A 68 3.68 -2.88 -1.92
C PHE A 68 4.98 -3.58 -2.30
N LYS A 69 6.01 -2.81 -2.67
CA LYS A 69 7.35 -3.35 -2.95
C LYS A 69 8.02 -3.88 -1.66
N GLU A 70 7.88 -3.18 -0.55
CA GLU A 70 8.35 -3.61 0.76
C GLU A 70 7.58 -4.85 1.23
N TYR A 71 6.25 -4.84 1.16
CA TYR A 71 5.41 -6.01 1.44
C TYR A 71 5.84 -7.23 0.62
N SER A 72 5.98 -7.08 -0.70
CA SER A 72 6.39 -8.16 -1.60
C SER A 72 7.77 -8.72 -1.23
N LYS A 73 8.69 -7.87 -0.77
CA LYS A 73 10.00 -8.29 -0.30
C LYS A 73 9.90 -9.13 0.97
N GLU A 74 9.04 -8.75 1.92
CA GLU A 74 8.81 -9.55 3.13
C GLU A 74 8.22 -10.92 2.81
N VAL A 75 7.23 -10.98 1.91
CA VAL A 75 6.65 -12.25 1.46
C VAL A 75 7.72 -13.15 0.84
N ILE A 76 8.55 -12.60 -0.06
CA ILE A 76 9.62 -13.38 -0.72
C ILE A 76 10.67 -13.86 0.29
N GLN A 77 11.00 -13.07 1.31
CA GLN A 77 11.98 -13.44 2.33
C GLN A 77 11.50 -14.54 3.27
N LYS A 78 10.18 -14.59 3.54
CA LYS A 78 9.56 -15.62 4.37
C LYS A 78 9.17 -16.81 3.49
N GLU A 79 10.16 -17.49 2.90
CA GLU A 79 9.92 -18.66 2.05
C GLU A 79 9.00 -19.69 2.73
N ASN A 80 8.09 -20.29 1.97
CA ASN A 80 7.19 -21.38 2.40
C ASN A 80 6.20 -21.06 3.54
N LEU A 81 5.76 -19.79 3.69
CA LEU A 81 4.59 -19.52 4.52
C LEU A 81 3.38 -20.29 3.99
N ASP A 82 2.62 -20.89 4.90
CA ASP A 82 1.31 -21.45 4.56
C ASP A 82 0.27 -20.33 4.32
N ASN A 83 -0.95 -20.70 3.95
CA ASN A 83 -2.02 -19.73 3.69
C ASN A 83 -2.33 -18.87 4.92
N TYR A 84 -2.28 -19.44 6.13
CA TYR A 84 -2.57 -18.72 7.36
C TYR A 84 -1.50 -17.67 7.64
N GLU A 85 -0.23 -18.03 7.58
CA GLU A 85 0.88 -17.12 7.83
C GLU A 85 0.98 -16.00 6.77
N ASN A 86 0.68 -16.29 5.50
CA ASN A 86 0.58 -15.26 4.46
C ASN A 86 -0.53 -14.26 4.75
N LEU A 87 -1.71 -14.73 5.15
CA LEU A 87 -2.83 -13.84 5.52
C LEU A 87 -2.51 -13.03 6.77
N ARG A 88 -1.87 -13.65 7.76
CA ARG A 88 -1.46 -12.97 8.99
C ARG A 88 -0.46 -11.87 8.69
N LEU A 89 0.55 -12.15 7.85
CA LEU A 89 1.50 -11.16 7.36
C LEU A 89 0.80 -10.00 6.63
N TYR A 90 -0.16 -10.32 5.75
CA TYR A 90 -0.94 -9.31 5.05
C TYR A 90 -1.67 -8.37 6.03
N PHE A 91 -2.44 -8.93 6.98
CA PHE A 91 -3.20 -8.11 7.93
C PHE A 91 -2.30 -7.34 8.90
N SER A 92 -1.22 -7.93 9.40
CA SER A 92 -0.28 -7.24 10.27
C SER A 92 0.39 -6.07 9.54
N TYR A 93 0.83 -6.30 8.31
CA TYR A 93 1.50 -5.28 7.50
C TYR A 93 0.58 -4.08 7.24
N PHE A 94 -0.65 -4.33 6.77
CA PHE A 94 -1.58 -3.23 6.50
C PHE A 94 -2.15 -2.56 7.76
N ARG A 95 -2.13 -3.22 8.92
CA ARG A 95 -2.42 -2.57 10.21
C ARG A 95 -1.40 -1.48 10.54
N GLU A 96 -0.12 -1.72 10.30
CA GLU A 96 0.93 -0.70 10.52
C GLU A 96 0.72 0.55 9.65
N HIS A 97 -0.05 0.43 8.58
CA HIS A 97 -0.44 1.50 7.67
C HIS A 97 -1.90 1.96 7.82
N GLU A 98 -2.56 1.70 8.96
CA GLU A 98 -3.96 2.06 9.22
C GLU A 98 -4.27 3.52 8.85
N LYS A 99 -3.43 4.48 9.28
CA LYS A 99 -3.63 5.92 9.02
C LYS A 99 -3.67 6.26 7.54
N LEU A 100 -2.80 5.64 6.73
CA LEU A 100 -2.82 5.82 5.28
C LEU A 100 -4.17 5.34 4.73
N ILE A 101 -4.58 4.13 5.08
CA ILE A 101 -5.81 3.52 4.58
C ILE A 101 -7.04 4.35 4.99
N SER A 102 -7.13 4.78 6.24
CA SER A 102 -8.20 5.66 6.73
C SER A 102 -8.23 6.99 5.98
N ASN A 103 -7.08 7.62 5.75
CA ASN A 103 -6.97 8.86 5.00
C ASN A 103 -7.44 8.72 3.54
N LEU A 104 -7.10 7.59 2.89
CA LEU A 104 -7.55 7.28 1.53
C LEU A 104 -9.05 7.04 1.45
N ILE A 105 -9.63 6.31 2.42
CA ILE A 105 -11.08 6.09 2.52
C ILE A 105 -11.80 7.44 2.68
N ASN A 106 -11.39 8.25 3.66
CA ASN A 106 -12.01 9.54 3.96
C ASN A 106 -11.89 10.56 2.81
N SER A 107 -10.88 10.40 1.96
CA SER A 107 -10.65 11.27 0.80
C SER A 107 -11.23 10.74 -0.52
N ASN A 108 -11.94 9.60 -0.51
CA ASN A 108 -12.43 8.91 -1.72
C ASN A 108 -11.30 8.56 -2.72
N LEU A 109 -10.13 8.16 -2.22
CA LEU A 109 -8.95 7.79 -3.01
C LEU A 109 -8.62 6.30 -2.92
N ILE A 110 -9.51 5.49 -2.35
CA ILE A 110 -9.22 4.09 -2.04
C ILE A 110 -9.02 3.21 -3.30
N ASN A 111 -9.57 3.62 -4.44
CA ASN A 111 -9.37 2.92 -5.71
C ASN A 111 -7.89 2.88 -6.14
N ILE A 112 -7.09 3.90 -5.77
CA ILE A 112 -5.65 3.91 -6.04
C ILE A 112 -4.98 2.71 -5.33
N LEU A 113 -5.42 2.39 -4.11
CA LEU A 113 -4.90 1.24 -3.37
C LEU A 113 -5.29 -0.08 -4.04
N LEU A 114 -6.52 -0.19 -4.57
CA LEU A 114 -6.96 -1.40 -5.28
C LEU A 114 -6.14 -1.65 -6.55
N GLU A 115 -5.97 -0.63 -7.40
CA GLU A 115 -5.19 -0.74 -8.63
C GLU A 115 -3.77 -1.22 -8.33
N LYS A 116 -3.12 -0.60 -7.35
CA LYS A 116 -1.77 -0.99 -6.90
C LYS A 116 -1.69 -2.36 -6.22
N CYS A 117 -2.74 -2.75 -5.50
CA CYS A 117 -2.84 -4.09 -4.91
C CYS A 117 -2.85 -5.16 -6.01
N ILE A 118 -3.69 -4.97 -7.03
CA ILE A 118 -3.79 -5.91 -8.16
C ILE A 118 -2.45 -5.99 -8.91
N GLU A 119 -1.85 -4.83 -9.25
CA GLU A 119 -0.51 -4.77 -9.88
C GLU A 119 0.53 -5.55 -9.06
N SER A 120 0.59 -5.31 -7.75
CA SER A 120 1.53 -5.98 -6.85
C SER A 120 1.31 -7.50 -6.80
N PHE A 121 0.06 -7.96 -6.76
CA PHE A 121 -0.24 -9.40 -6.78
C PHE A 121 0.18 -10.05 -8.10
N TYR A 122 0.00 -9.38 -9.24
CA TYR A 122 0.53 -9.85 -10.52
C TYR A 122 2.06 -9.98 -10.50
N GLU A 123 2.78 -8.98 -9.99
CA GLU A 123 4.23 -9.05 -9.88
C GLU A 123 4.71 -10.16 -8.94
N LEU A 124 4.07 -10.27 -7.78
CA LEU A 124 4.40 -11.27 -6.76
C LEU A 124 4.14 -12.69 -7.28
N SER A 125 3.02 -12.90 -7.97
CA SER A 125 2.68 -14.19 -8.57
C SER A 125 3.73 -14.64 -9.59
N GLN A 126 4.26 -13.74 -10.41
CA GLN A 126 5.32 -14.08 -11.37
C GLN A 126 6.64 -14.49 -10.69
N ARG A 127 6.91 -13.96 -9.49
CA ARG A 127 8.14 -14.25 -8.74
C ARG A 127 8.05 -15.52 -7.89
N ILE A 128 6.88 -15.78 -7.30
CA ILE A 128 6.66 -16.92 -6.39
C ILE A 128 6.12 -18.14 -7.17
N LEU A 129 5.21 -17.92 -8.10
CA LEU A 129 4.47 -18.98 -8.79
C LEU A 129 5.09 -19.27 -10.16
N CYS A 130 6.35 -19.70 -10.18
CA CYS A 130 6.91 -20.42 -11.33
C CYS A 130 6.37 -21.86 -11.46
N LYS A 131 5.35 -22.26 -10.68
CA LYS A 131 4.86 -23.64 -10.56
C LYS A 131 3.33 -23.80 -10.52
N ASN A 132 2.56 -22.87 -11.09
CA ASN A 132 1.11 -23.07 -11.19
C ASN A 132 0.72 -23.90 -12.42
N SER A 133 -0.15 -24.89 -12.20
CA SER A 133 -0.75 -25.72 -13.26
C SER A 133 -1.91 -25.03 -14.01
N LEU A 134 -2.19 -23.76 -13.71
CA LEU A 134 -3.28 -23.00 -14.30
C LEU A 134 -2.91 -22.46 -15.68
N LEU A 135 -3.91 -22.35 -16.57
CA LEU A 135 -3.75 -21.65 -17.84
C LEU A 135 -3.60 -20.13 -17.60
N PRO A 136 -2.90 -19.38 -18.48
CA PRO A 136 -2.64 -17.95 -18.29
C PRO A 136 -3.88 -17.09 -18.02
N GLU A 137 -5.00 -17.38 -18.69
CA GLU A 137 -6.27 -16.67 -18.50
C GLU A 137 -6.91 -16.97 -17.13
N GLN A 138 -6.87 -18.23 -16.69
CA GLN A 138 -7.37 -18.63 -15.37
C GLN A 138 -6.52 -18.00 -14.25
N HIS A 139 -5.21 -17.93 -14.45
CA HIS A 139 -4.31 -17.26 -13.52
C HIS A 139 -4.63 -15.77 -13.37
N LYS A 140 -4.99 -15.09 -14.46
CA LYS A 140 -5.44 -13.71 -14.44
C LYS A 140 -6.68 -13.55 -13.56
N PHE A 141 -7.74 -14.30 -13.83
CA PHE A 141 -8.97 -14.23 -13.04
C PHE A 141 -8.78 -14.63 -11.57
N TRP A 142 -7.89 -15.58 -11.30
CA TRP A 142 -7.52 -15.95 -9.93
C TRP A 142 -6.89 -14.77 -9.17
N ILE A 143 -6.00 -14.01 -9.80
CA ILE A 143 -5.38 -12.83 -9.19
C ILE A 143 -6.43 -11.75 -8.92
N GLU A 144 -7.30 -11.45 -9.89
CA GLU A 144 -8.40 -10.48 -9.70
C GLU A 144 -9.29 -10.87 -8.52
N TYR A 145 -9.64 -12.16 -8.43
CA TYR A 145 -10.45 -12.70 -7.35
C TYR A 145 -9.75 -12.59 -5.98
N MET A 146 -8.50 -13.04 -5.88
CA MET A 146 -7.74 -13.04 -4.63
C MET A 146 -7.40 -11.62 -4.16
N ALA A 147 -6.83 -10.79 -5.04
CA ALA A 147 -6.45 -9.42 -4.72
C ALA A 147 -7.68 -8.57 -4.40
N GLY A 148 -8.76 -8.69 -5.19
CA GLY A 148 -10.02 -7.99 -4.94
C GLY A 148 -10.70 -8.45 -3.65
N GLY A 149 -10.72 -9.76 -3.37
CA GLY A 149 -11.27 -10.31 -2.14
C GLY A 149 -10.54 -9.82 -0.89
N LEU A 150 -9.21 -9.94 -0.86
CA LEU A 150 -8.39 -9.46 0.26
C LEU A 150 -8.47 -7.95 0.44
N TYR A 151 -8.43 -7.18 -0.64
CA TYR A 151 -8.63 -5.74 -0.60
C TYR A 151 -9.98 -5.38 0.03
N ASN A 152 -11.09 -5.98 -0.41
CA ASN A 152 -12.40 -5.64 0.12
C ASN A 152 -12.54 -5.97 1.61
N VAL A 153 -11.96 -7.10 2.05
CA VAL A 153 -11.89 -7.45 3.48
C VAL A 153 -11.04 -6.43 4.26
N LEU A 154 -9.88 -6.02 3.73
CA LEU A 154 -9.03 -5.01 4.35
C LEU A 154 -9.77 -3.67 4.50
N ILE A 155 -10.50 -3.24 3.47
CA ILE A 155 -11.27 -1.98 3.53
C ILE A 155 -12.40 -2.06 4.54
N GLU A 156 -13.14 -3.16 4.59
CA GLU A 156 -14.19 -3.35 5.59
C GLU A 156 -13.62 -3.33 7.00
N TRP A 157 -12.49 -4.00 7.21
CA TRP A 157 -11.80 -4.00 8.49
C TRP A 157 -11.30 -2.61 8.90
N ALA A 158 -10.72 -1.85 7.96
CA ALA A 158 -10.24 -0.48 8.16
C ALA A 158 -11.38 0.51 8.47
N LYS A 159 -12.52 0.41 7.78
CA LYS A 159 -13.72 1.22 8.06
C LYS A 159 -14.24 1.02 9.49
N ASN A 160 -14.04 -0.17 10.03
CA ASN A 160 -14.44 -0.52 11.40
C ASN A 160 -13.33 -0.29 12.45
N GLY A 161 -12.23 0.36 12.07
CA GLY A 161 -11.12 0.72 12.97
C GLY A 161 -10.21 -0.45 13.34
N MET A 162 -10.08 -1.44 12.46
CA MET A 162 -9.15 -2.57 12.58
C MET A 162 -9.19 -3.31 13.94
N LYS A 163 -10.38 -3.45 14.53
CA LYS A 163 -10.56 -3.92 15.93
C LYS A 163 -10.14 -5.36 16.16
N GLN A 164 -10.40 -6.23 15.21
CA GLN A 164 -10.03 -7.65 15.27
C GLN A 164 -8.51 -7.81 15.22
N SER A 165 -7.94 -8.86 15.81
CA SER A 165 -6.50 -9.15 15.71
C SER A 165 -6.11 -9.68 14.33
N ASP A 166 -4.81 -9.61 14.00
CA ASP A 166 -4.28 -10.14 12.73
C ASP A 166 -4.52 -11.64 12.61
N ASP A 167 -4.35 -12.38 13.73
CA ASP A 167 -4.65 -13.81 13.83
C ASP A 167 -6.14 -14.11 13.60
N TYR A 168 -7.04 -13.28 14.13
CA TYR A 168 -8.48 -13.46 13.89
C TYR A 168 -8.82 -13.29 12.41
N MET A 169 -8.29 -12.25 11.78
CA MET A 169 -8.52 -11.97 10.37
C MET A 169 -7.95 -13.10 9.49
N ALA A 170 -6.71 -13.51 9.75
CA ALA A 170 -6.06 -14.60 9.02
C ALA A 170 -6.82 -15.91 9.15
N LYS A 171 -7.22 -16.30 10.37
CA LYS A 171 -7.99 -17.51 10.62
C LYS A 171 -9.32 -17.48 9.87
N THR A 172 -10.08 -16.39 10.00
CA THR A 172 -11.41 -16.23 9.38
C THR A 172 -11.32 -16.40 7.86
N ILE A 173 -10.36 -15.74 7.20
CA ILE A 173 -10.22 -15.83 5.74
C ILE A 173 -9.67 -17.19 5.30
N SER A 174 -8.76 -17.79 6.06
CA SER A 174 -8.25 -19.13 5.75
C SER A 174 -9.36 -20.20 5.76
N GLU A 175 -10.37 -20.05 6.64
CA GLU A 175 -11.53 -20.95 6.71
C GLU A 175 -12.45 -20.82 5.48
N PHE A 176 -12.46 -19.68 4.79
CA PHE A 176 -13.19 -19.51 3.52
C PHE A 176 -12.45 -20.09 2.32
N ILE A 177 -11.11 -20.07 2.34
CA ILE A 177 -10.28 -20.59 1.24
C ILE A 177 -10.23 -22.13 1.26
N ASN A 178 -10.32 -22.74 2.45
CA ASN A 178 -10.23 -24.19 2.64
C ASN A 178 -11.57 -24.94 2.57
N LYS A 179 -12.68 -24.24 2.28
CA LYS A 179 -14.02 -24.84 2.08
C LYS A 179 -14.30 -25.07 0.60
#